data_AF-A0A3D4UHG4-F1
#
_entry.id   AF-A0A3D4UHG4-F1
#
_cell.length_a   1.000
_cell.length_b   1.000
_cell.length_c   1.000
_cell.angle_alpha   90.00
_cell.angle_beta   90.00
_cell.angle_gamma   90.00
#
_symmetry.space_group_name_H-M   'P 1'
#
loop_
_entity.id
_entity.type
_entity.pdbx_description
1 polymer ?
#
loop_
_entity_poly.entity_id
_entity_poly.type
_entity_poly.pdbx_seq_one_letter_code
_entity_poly.pdbx_strand_id
1 'polypeptide(L)'
;MSAENTNQNHDDLLDELLPDSARDLLISRVIDGRASTSDWDRFRALASREPEIWCELAETQEQHEAVRCELAGAIAAADQIDLPVGPIDDTHTRERLGMVGKWGGWALAAALLLAWSLGYPMLPAQGGSGNGTQTAGLPVGGLGGIGLTEAEPEQAFEQYMSAGQKAGRVIAEMPEQVVVETRPMPDGSIEVMYLRQVIERRVIDQAYRQVRDDAGNTIAVPVRFEPRTNNAY
;
A
#
# COMPACT_ATOMS: atom_id res chain seq x y z
N MET A 1 -41.67 -15.82 11.58
CA MET A 1 -40.56 -14.93 11.19
C MET A 1 -39.29 -15.63 11.61
N SER A 2 -38.73 -16.41 10.68
CA SER A 2 -37.55 -17.26 10.89
C SER A 2 -36.51 -16.78 9.89
N ALA A 3 -35.44 -16.16 10.39
CA ALA A 3 -34.30 -15.71 9.60
C ALA A 3 -33.08 -16.47 10.10
N GLU A 4 -33.04 -17.77 9.82
CA GLU A 4 -32.01 -18.68 10.29
C GLU A 4 -31.83 -19.81 9.27
N ASN A 5 -31.42 -19.49 8.03
CA ASN A 5 -30.90 -20.53 7.11
C ASN A 5 -30.18 -20.04 5.84
N THR A 6 -29.26 -19.06 5.93
CA THR A 6 -28.52 -18.60 4.73
C THR A 6 -27.01 -18.90 4.76
N ASN A 7 -26.42 -19.22 5.92
CA ASN A 7 -24.99 -19.54 6.00
C ASN A 7 -24.64 -21.00 5.72
N GLN A 8 -25.62 -21.92 5.74
CA GLN A 8 -25.34 -23.36 5.62
C GLN A 8 -25.05 -23.81 4.18
N ASN A 9 -25.53 -23.06 3.17
CA ASN A 9 -25.33 -23.42 1.76
C ASN A 9 -23.95 -23.02 1.21
N HIS A 10 -23.17 -22.18 1.90
CA HIS A 10 -21.86 -21.77 1.39
C HIS A 10 -20.76 -22.78 1.72
N ASP A 11 -20.89 -23.49 2.84
CA ASP A 11 -19.94 -24.54 3.23
C ASP A 11 -20.11 -25.81 2.37
N ASP A 12 -21.35 -26.18 2.01
CA ASP A 12 -21.62 -27.37 1.19
C ASP A 12 -21.10 -27.25 -0.26
N LEU A 13 -21.06 -26.04 -0.83
CA LEU A 13 -20.56 -25.84 -2.20
C LEU A 13 -19.02 -25.81 -2.29
N LEU A 14 -18.33 -25.58 -1.18
CA LEU A 14 -16.86 -25.63 -1.12
C LEU A 14 -16.35 -27.07 -0.97
N ASP A 15 -17.16 -27.97 -0.39
CA ASP A 15 -16.82 -29.39 -0.20
C ASP A 15 -16.80 -30.19 -1.52
N GLU A 16 -17.58 -29.79 -2.53
CA GLU A 16 -17.73 -30.55 -3.78
C GLU A 16 -16.70 -30.17 -4.86
N LEU A 17 -16.09 -28.99 -4.79
CA LEU A 17 -15.25 -28.48 -5.88
C LEU A 17 -13.75 -28.78 -5.77
N LEU A 18 -13.20 -29.09 -4.59
CA LEU A 18 -11.80 -29.53 -4.45
C LEU A 18 -11.60 -30.33 -3.12
N PRO A 19 -11.89 -31.64 -3.08
CA PRO A 19 -11.69 -32.45 -1.87
C PRO A 19 -10.25 -32.43 -1.36
N ASP A 20 -9.28 -32.34 -2.26
CA ASP A 20 -7.86 -32.18 -1.92
C ASP A 20 -7.59 -30.85 -1.18
N SER A 21 -8.30 -29.77 -1.56
CA SER A 21 -8.12 -28.47 -0.89
C SER A 21 -8.68 -28.44 0.54
N ALA A 22 -9.71 -29.24 0.84
CA ALA A 22 -10.30 -29.31 2.17
C ALA A 22 -9.36 -30.03 3.16
N ARG A 23 -8.70 -31.10 2.71
CA ARG A 23 -7.63 -31.80 3.44
C ARG A 23 -6.47 -30.86 3.76
N ASP A 24 -5.93 -30.21 2.73
CA ASP A 24 -4.76 -29.31 2.87
C ASP A 24 -5.07 -28.15 3.82
N LEU A 25 -6.29 -27.61 3.73
CA LEU A 25 -6.74 -26.52 4.59
C LEU A 25 -6.90 -26.96 6.06
N LEU A 26 -7.37 -28.19 6.32
CA LEU A 26 -7.42 -28.74 7.68
C LEU A 26 -6.01 -28.96 8.24
N ILE A 27 -5.10 -29.53 7.45
CA ILE A 27 -3.69 -29.73 7.83
C ILE A 27 -3.03 -28.38 8.15
N SER A 28 -3.17 -27.39 7.26
CA SER A 28 -2.65 -26.03 7.46
C SER A 28 -3.19 -25.39 8.74
N ARG A 29 -4.50 -25.46 9.00
CA ARG A 29 -5.11 -24.94 10.23
C ARG A 29 -4.58 -25.62 11.49
N VAL A 30 -4.36 -26.93 11.45
CA VAL A 30 -3.80 -27.70 12.58
C VAL A 30 -2.36 -27.25 12.86
N ILE A 31 -1.54 -27.11 11.83
CA ILE A 31 -0.14 -26.69 11.95
C ILE A 31 -0.01 -25.26 12.47
N ASP A 32 -0.85 -24.35 11.98
CA ASP A 32 -0.89 -22.95 12.43
C ASP A 32 -1.44 -22.79 13.87
N GLY A 33 -1.92 -23.87 14.50
CA GLY A 33 -2.55 -23.83 15.81
C GLY A 33 -3.90 -23.11 15.82
N ARG A 34 -4.56 -23.00 14.66
CA ARG A 34 -5.85 -22.31 14.47
C ARG A 34 -7.03 -23.28 14.32
N ALA A 35 -6.78 -24.59 14.30
CA ALA A 35 -7.82 -25.60 14.24
C ALA A 35 -8.75 -25.54 15.45
N SER A 36 -10.04 -25.38 15.18
CA SER A 36 -11.10 -25.49 16.19
C SER A 36 -11.35 -26.95 16.58
N THR A 37 -12.15 -27.19 17.63
CA THR A 37 -12.56 -28.55 18.00
C THR A 37 -13.28 -29.28 16.86
N SER A 38 -14.11 -28.55 16.09
CA SER A 38 -14.79 -29.09 14.90
C SER A 38 -13.80 -29.50 13.80
N ASP A 39 -12.77 -28.68 13.55
CA ASP A 39 -11.72 -29.02 12.56
C ASP A 39 -10.97 -30.29 12.98
N TRP A 40 -10.67 -30.45 14.28
CA TRP A 40 -10.04 -31.66 14.81
C TRP A 40 -10.91 -32.91 14.65
N ASP A 41 -12.22 -32.79 14.87
CA ASP A 41 -13.15 -33.91 14.70
C ASP A 41 -13.27 -34.30 13.22
N ARG A 42 -13.35 -33.32 12.32
CA ARG A 42 -13.30 -33.53 10.86
C ARG A 42 -12.00 -34.20 10.43
N PHE A 43 -10.86 -33.70 10.90
CA PHE A 43 -9.55 -34.28 10.62
C PHE A 43 -9.45 -35.73 11.10
N ARG A 44 -9.88 -36.03 12.34
CA ARG A 44 -9.87 -37.43 12.85
C ARG A 44 -10.81 -38.34 12.08
N ALA A 45 -11.99 -37.86 11.68
CA ALA A 45 -12.92 -38.64 10.86
C ALA A 45 -12.30 -38.98 9.51
N LEU A 46 -11.59 -38.03 8.91
CA LEU A 46 -10.91 -38.18 7.62
C LEU A 46 -9.69 -39.11 7.76
N ALA A 47 -8.85 -38.92 8.78
CA ALA A 47 -7.69 -39.79 9.05
C ALA A 47 -8.06 -41.22 9.50
N SER A 48 -9.28 -41.43 10.01
CA SER A 48 -9.80 -42.78 10.28
C SER A 48 -10.09 -43.57 9.01
N ARG A 49 -10.38 -42.87 7.90
CA ARG A 49 -10.56 -43.47 6.57
C ARG A 49 -9.23 -43.59 5.83
N GLU A 50 -8.36 -42.60 6.01
CA GLU A 50 -7.07 -42.47 5.32
C GLU A 50 -5.93 -42.25 6.33
N PRO A 51 -5.31 -43.32 6.86
CA PRO A 51 -4.26 -43.21 7.87
C PRO A 51 -3.00 -42.48 7.42
N GLU A 52 -2.74 -42.42 6.11
CA GLU A 52 -1.59 -41.73 5.50
C GLU A 52 -1.52 -40.24 5.85
N ILE A 53 -2.66 -39.65 6.21
CA ILE A 53 -2.77 -38.23 6.55
C ILE A 53 -2.07 -37.90 7.88
N TRP A 54 -1.97 -38.87 8.79
CA TRP A 54 -1.13 -38.70 9.98
C TRP A 54 0.36 -38.60 9.61
N CYS A 55 0.81 -39.35 8.60
CA CYS A 55 2.18 -39.25 8.11
C CYS A 55 2.42 -37.89 7.45
N GLU A 56 1.52 -37.44 6.59
CA GLU A 56 1.62 -36.12 5.95
C GLU A 56 1.62 -34.96 6.97
N LEU A 57 0.77 -35.03 8.00
CA LEU A 57 0.79 -34.04 9.08
C LEU A 57 2.15 -34.03 9.79
N ALA A 58 2.72 -35.19 10.08
CA ALA A 58 4.02 -35.30 10.73
C ALA A 58 5.15 -34.76 9.83
N GLU A 59 5.16 -35.11 8.54
CA GLU A 59 6.13 -34.59 7.55
C GLU A 59 6.03 -33.07 7.43
N THR A 60 4.81 -32.52 7.38
CA THR A 60 4.61 -31.07 7.28
C THR A 60 5.03 -30.36 8.58
N GLN A 61 4.81 -30.97 9.75
CA GLN A 61 5.31 -30.45 11.03
C GLN A 61 6.84 -30.43 11.08
N GLU A 62 7.50 -31.50 10.63
CA GLU A 62 8.96 -31.57 10.55
C GLU A 62 9.53 -30.48 9.61
N GLN A 63 8.92 -30.29 8.43
CA GLN A 63 9.28 -29.23 7.50
C GLN A 63 9.09 -27.83 8.11
N HIS A 64 7.99 -27.61 8.82
CA HIS A 64 7.71 -26.35 9.50
C HIS A 64 8.74 -26.05 10.59
N GLU A 65 9.13 -27.04 11.39
CA GLU A 65 10.19 -26.91 12.39
C GLU A 65 11.55 -26.61 11.76
N ALA A 66 11.89 -27.27 10.65
CA ALA A 66 13.12 -27.00 9.92
C ALA A 66 13.20 -25.54 9.43
N VAL A 67 12.12 -25.03 8.82
CA VAL A 67 12.04 -23.63 8.39
C VAL A 67 12.13 -22.67 9.57
N ARG A 68 11.48 -22.98 10.70
CA ARG A 68 11.56 -22.14 11.91
C ARG A 68 12.97 -22.06 12.48
N CYS A 69 13.70 -23.18 12.49
CA CYS A 69 15.09 -23.23 12.93
C CYS A 69 16.01 -22.37 12.05
N GLU A 70 15.89 -22.49 10.72
CA GLU A 70 16.67 -21.67 9.77
C GLU A 70 16.33 -20.18 9.88
N LEU A 71 15.04 -19.84 9.98
CA LEU A 71 14.59 -18.46 10.13
C LEU A 71 15.11 -17.85 11.44
N ALA A 72 15.11 -18.60 12.54
CA ALA A 72 15.68 -18.15 13.80
C ALA A 72 17.17 -17.84 13.68
N GLY A 73 17.92 -18.65 12.92
CA GLY A 73 19.32 -18.39 12.59
C GLY A 73 19.51 -17.10 11.78
N ALA A 74 18.68 -16.88 10.76
CA ALA A 74 18.72 -15.67 9.95
C ALA A 74 18.38 -14.39 10.75
N ILE A 75 17.37 -14.44 11.63
CA ILE A 75 17.01 -13.33 12.52
C ILE A 75 18.17 -13.04 13.48
N ALA A 76 18.76 -14.07 14.09
CA ALA A 76 19.89 -13.89 15.00
C ALA A 76 21.13 -13.29 14.31
N ALA A 77 21.32 -13.53 13.01
CA ALA A 77 22.36 -12.88 12.22
C ALA A 77 22.01 -11.42 11.90
N ALA A 78 20.76 -11.12 11.57
CA ALA A 78 20.29 -9.76 11.33
C ALA A 78 20.37 -8.88 12.59
N ASP A 79 20.05 -9.43 13.76
CA ASP A 79 20.13 -8.74 15.05
C ASP A 79 21.58 -8.40 15.46
N GLN A 80 22.59 -9.06 14.88
CA GLN A 80 24.01 -8.75 15.10
C GLN A 80 24.53 -7.62 14.21
N ILE A 81 23.76 -7.22 13.19
CA ILE A 81 24.13 -6.11 12.33
C ILE A 81 23.67 -4.82 13.03
N ASP A 82 24.53 -4.29 13.88
CA ASP A 82 24.42 -2.90 14.31
C ASP A 82 24.61 -2.00 13.08
N LEU A 83 23.49 -1.48 12.58
CA LEU A 83 23.54 -0.37 11.63
C LEU A 83 24.22 0.79 12.34
N PRO A 84 25.19 1.48 11.72
CA PRO A 84 25.79 2.65 12.32
C PRO A 84 24.69 3.69 12.54
N VAL A 85 24.21 3.76 13.79
CA VAL A 85 23.33 4.81 14.27
C VAL A 85 24.20 6.03 14.47
N GLY A 86 24.70 6.59 13.37
CA GLY A 86 25.28 7.91 13.40
C GLY A 86 24.24 8.85 14.03
N PRO A 87 24.64 9.83 14.85
CA PRO A 87 23.73 10.92 15.19
C PRO A 87 23.18 11.42 13.86
N ILE A 88 21.85 11.38 13.69
CA ILE A 88 21.21 11.95 12.52
C ILE A 88 21.60 13.42 12.56
N ASP A 89 22.62 13.77 11.77
CA ASP A 89 23.19 15.10 11.75
C ASP A 89 22.23 15.97 10.93
N ASP A 90 21.17 16.42 11.60
CA ASP A 90 20.13 17.32 11.07
C ASP A 90 20.69 18.66 10.57
N THR A 91 22.00 18.89 10.70
CA THR A 91 22.69 20.09 10.21
C THR A 91 22.72 20.16 8.69
N HIS A 92 22.91 19.03 7.99
CA HIS A 92 23.01 19.03 6.52
C HIS A 92 21.69 19.36 5.80
N THR A 93 20.55 19.03 6.39
CA THR A 93 19.22 19.40 5.87
C THR A 93 18.91 20.88 6.08
N ARG A 94 19.41 21.49 7.17
CA ARG A 94 19.25 22.93 7.43
C ARG A 94 20.10 23.81 6.51
N GLU A 95 21.32 23.40 6.19
CA GLU A 95 22.19 24.18 5.30
C GLU A 95 21.65 24.26 3.85
N ARG A 96 21.01 23.20 3.36
CA ARG A 96 20.43 23.19 2.01
C ARG A 96 19.22 24.11 1.84
N LEU A 97 18.45 24.35 2.92
CA LEU A 97 17.34 25.31 2.91
C LEU A 97 17.81 26.77 2.93
N GLY A 98 18.98 27.06 3.51
CA GLY A 98 19.55 28.42 3.53
C GLY A 98 20.00 28.94 2.15
N MET A 99 20.41 28.03 1.25
CA MET A 99 20.91 28.42 -0.07
C MET A 99 19.80 28.78 -1.06
N VAL A 100 18.61 28.20 -0.92
CA VAL A 100 17.43 28.50 -1.76
C VAL A 100 16.88 29.90 -1.50
N GLY A 101 17.03 30.42 -0.27
CA GLY A 101 16.58 31.77 0.09
C GLY A 101 17.31 32.90 -0.65
N LYS A 102 18.53 32.67 -1.17
CA LYS A 102 19.30 33.68 -1.91
C LYS A 102 19.04 33.69 -3.42
N TRP A 103 18.50 32.61 -3.98
CA TRP A 103 18.19 32.49 -5.42
C TRP A 103 16.69 32.64 -5.73
N GLY A 104 15.81 32.54 -4.72
CA GLY A 104 14.35 32.61 -4.91
C GLY A 104 13.80 33.96 -5.37
N GLY A 105 14.55 35.07 -5.21
CA GLY A 105 14.08 36.41 -5.60
C GLY A 105 13.88 36.60 -7.11
N TRP A 106 14.78 36.02 -7.91
CA TRP A 106 14.70 36.15 -9.38
C TRP A 106 13.62 35.24 -9.97
N ALA A 107 13.43 34.04 -9.40
CA ALA A 107 12.39 33.12 -9.84
C ALA A 107 10.98 33.69 -9.63
N LEU A 108 10.76 34.43 -8.55
CA LEU A 108 9.48 35.05 -8.24
C LEU A 108 9.16 36.23 -9.18
N ALA A 109 10.18 37.01 -9.56
CA ALA A 109 10.05 38.06 -10.57
C ALA A 109 9.76 37.48 -11.97
N ALA A 110 10.43 36.39 -12.35
CA ALA A 110 10.17 35.70 -13.62
C ALA A 110 8.76 35.08 -13.66
N ALA A 111 8.29 34.51 -12.54
CA ALA A 111 6.94 33.98 -12.42
C ALA A 111 5.87 35.07 -12.51
N LEU A 112 6.09 36.24 -11.91
CA LEU A 112 5.22 37.41 -12.06
C LEU A 112 5.15 37.92 -13.50
N LEU A 113 6.29 37.96 -14.20
CA LEU A 113 6.36 38.37 -15.60
C LEU A 113 5.62 37.37 -16.51
N LEU A 114 5.78 36.07 -16.27
CA LEU A 114 5.03 35.02 -16.97
C LEU A 114 3.53 35.07 -16.68
N ALA A 115 3.13 35.30 -15.42
CA ALA A 115 1.72 35.44 -15.06
C ALA A 115 1.06 36.63 -15.74
N TRP A 116 1.81 37.73 -15.94
CA TRP A 116 1.33 38.91 -16.64
C TRP A 116 1.32 38.74 -18.16
N SER A 117 2.30 38.03 -18.73
CA SER A 117 2.32 37.75 -20.17
C SER A 117 1.30 36.69 -20.61
N LEU A 118 0.89 35.81 -19.70
CA LEU A 118 -0.13 34.78 -19.93
C LEU A 118 -1.57 35.31 -19.77
N GLY A 119 -1.74 36.61 -19.51
CA GLY A 119 -3.03 37.28 -19.65
C GLY A 119 -4.11 36.80 -18.68
N TYR A 120 -3.75 36.43 -17.44
CA TYR A 120 -4.75 36.15 -16.41
C TYR A 120 -5.63 37.40 -16.17
N PRO A 121 -6.95 37.37 -16.43
CA PRO A 121 -7.83 38.50 -16.18
C PRO A 121 -8.04 38.62 -14.67
N MET A 122 -7.21 39.44 -14.04
CA MET A 122 -7.35 39.80 -12.63
C MET A 122 -8.47 40.84 -12.51
N LEU A 123 -9.72 40.36 -12.36
CA LEU A 123 -10.88 40.94 -11.63
C LEU A 123 -12.21 40.49 -12.28
N PRO A 124 -13.18 39.93 -11.53
CA PRO A 124 -14.53 39.73 -12.02
C PRO A 124 -15.28 41.07 -12.04
N ALA A 125 -15.49 41.63 -13.22
CA ALA A 125 -16.45 42.71 -13.41
C ALA A 125 -17.87 42.14 -13.31
N GLN A 126 -18.56 42.55 -12.24
CA GLN A 126 -19.95 42.28 -11.96
C GLN A 126 -20.86 42.97 -12.99
N GLY A 127 -21.77 42.21 -13.62
CA GLY A 127 -22.99 42.75 -14.24
C GLY A 127 -23.07 42.62 -15.76
N GLY A 128 -23.97 41.73 -16.24
CA GLY A 128 -24.30 41.65 -17.65
C GLY A 128 -25.25 40.50 -17.97
N SER A 129 -26.52 40.63 -17.58
CA SER A 129 -27.61 39.75 -17.99
C SER A 129 -27.82 39.86 -19.50
N GLY A 130 -27.51 38.79 -20.24
CA GLY A 130 -27.79 38.69 -21.67
C GLY A 130 -27.95 37.22 -22.09
N ASN A 131 -29.19 36.86 -22.43
CA ASN A 131 -29.56 35.59 -23.05
C ASN A 131 -28.75 35.37 -24.34
N GLY A 132 -27.76 34.47 -24.27
CA GLY A 132 -27.06 33.95 -25.43
C GLY A 132 -26.68 32.52 -25.14
N THR A 133 -27.16 31.60 -25.97
CA THR A 133 -26.90 30.17 -25.93
C THR A 133 -25.39 29.91 -25.88
N GLN A 134 -24.84 29.70 -24.69
CA GLN A 134 -23.45 29.30 -24.51
C GLN A 134 -23.37 27.80 -24.72
N THR A 135 -23.15 27.39 -25.97
CA THR A 135 -22.48 26.13 -26.24
C THR A 135 -21.12 26.22 -25.56
N ALA A 136 -20.90 25.39 -24.53
CA ALA A 136 -19.64 25.25 -23.81
C ALA A 136 -18.59 24.58 -24.72
N GLY A 137 -18.22 25.26 -25.81
CA GLY A 137 -17.01 25.00 -26.56
C GLY A 137 -15.89 25.78 -25.88
N LEU A 138 -15.00 25.07 -25.20
CA LEU A 138 -13.69 25.59 -24.82
C LEU A 138 -13.05 26.22 -26.07
N PRO A 139 -12.66 27.51 -26.04
CA PRO A 139 -11.98 28.12 -27.17
C PRO A 139 -10.59 27.48 -27.33
N VAL A 140 -10.52 26.54 -28.26
CA VAL A 140 -9.28 26.11 -28.93
C VAL A 140 -8.83 27.28 -29.78
N GLY A 141 -8.07 28.21 -29.19
CA GLY A 141 -7.59 29.37 -29.93
C GLY A 141 -6.97 30.44 -29.06
N GLY A 142 -5.67 30.27 -28.78
CA GLY A 142 -4.83 31.38 -28.35
C GLY A 142 -4.50 31.39 -26.86
N LEU A 143 -3.65 30.45 -26.46
CA LEU A 143 -2.56 30.53 -25.47
C LEU A 143 -2.03 29.11 -25.36
N GLY A 144 -0.72 28.93 -25.54
CA GLY A 144 -0.04 27.64 -25.74
C GLY A 144 -0.65 26.54 -24.90
N GLY A 145 -1.47 25.70 -25.54
CA GLY A 145 -2.00 24.52 -24.92
C GLY A 145 -0.79 23.73 -24.43
N ILE A 146 -0.69 23.59 -23.11
CA ILE A 146 -0.26 22.31 -22.58
C ILE A 146 -1.34 21.36 -23.10
N GLY A 147 -1.15 20.90 -24.33
CA GLY A 147 -1.78 19.68 -24.75
C GLY A 147 -1.44 18.73 -23.64
N LEU A 148 -2.45 18.23 -22.95
CA LEU A 148 -2.38 16.88 -22.45
C LEU A 148 -2.30 15.98 -23.70
N THR A 149 -1.24 16.14 -24.49
CA THR A 149 -0.71 15.11 -25.37
C THR A 149 -0.32 14.04 -24.38
N GLU A 150 -1.29 13.17 -24.10
CA GLU A 150 -1.14 11.83 -23.54
C GLU A 150 0.21 11.68 -22.83
N ALA A 151 0.34 12.33 -21.67
CA ALA A 151 1.59 12.29 -20.93
C ALA A 151 1.85 10.82 -20.67
N GLU A 152 2.98 10.33 -21.19
CA GLU A 152 3.36 8.93 -21.05
C GLU A 152 3.27 8.60 -19.55
N PRO A 153 2.60 7.51 -19.13
CA PRO A 153 2.35 7.23 -17.71
C PRO A 153 3.61 7.34 -16.83
N GLU A 154 4.77 7.01 -17.41
CA GLU A 154 6.07 7.15 -16.76
C GLU A 154 6.44 8.61 -16.46
N GLN A 155 6.15 9.56 -17.37
CA GLN A 155 6.40 10.98 -17.17
C GLN A 155 5.53 11.56 -16.05
N ALA A 156 4.26 11.12 -15.97
CA ALA A 156 3.36 11.52 -14.88
C ALA A 156 3.85 10.97 -13.52
N PHE A 157 4.38 9.75 -13.51
CA PHE A 157 4.96 9.14 -12.31
C PHE A 157 6.27 9.83 -11.89
N GLU A 158 7.17 10.14 -12.82
CA GLU A 158 8.40 10.88 -12.52
C GLU A 158 8.09 12.29 -11.98
N GLN A 159 7.06 12.94 -12.54
CA GLN A 159 6.56 14.20 -12.01
C GLN A 159 6.02 14.05 -10.59
N TYR A 160 5.28 12.98 -10.28
CA TYR A 160 4.81 12.66 -8.93
C TYR A 160 5.98 12.47 -7.96
N MET A 161 6.96 11.63 -8.32
CA MET A 161 8.13 11.32 -7.51
C MET A 161 8.95 12.58 -7.21
N SER A 162 9.25 13.38 -8.24
CA SER A 162 10.03 14.60 -8.10
C SER A 162 9.31 15.66 -7.27
N ALA A 163 8.00 15.84 -7.44
CA ALA A 163 7.19 16.75 -6.63
C ALA A 163 7.10 16.28 -5.16
N GLY A 164 6.88 14.99 -4.95
CA GLY A 164 6.78 14.38 -3.63
C GLY A 164 8.09 14.42 -2.84
N GLN A 165 9.24 14.19 -3.51
CA GLN A 165 10.56 14.28 -2.91
C GLN A 165 10.91 15.72 -2.54
N LYS A 166 10.64 16.69 -3.42
CA LYS A 166 10.80 18.13 -3.13
C LYS A 166 9.97 18.57 -1.92
N ALA A 167 8.76 18.01 -1.77
CA ALA A 167 7.89 18.26 -0.62
C ALA A 167 8.29 17.48 0.65
N GLY A 168 9.29 16.58 0.57
CA GLY A 168 9.70 15.71 1.68
C GLY A 168 8.66 14.66 2.10
N ARG A 169 7.64 14.43 1.24
CA ARG A 169 6.56 13.47 1.43
C ARG A 169 6.89 12.11 0.85
N VAL A 170 7.54 12.05 -0.31
CA VAL A 170 8.04 10.80 -0.89
C VAL A 170 9.48 10.62 -0.46
N ILE A 171 9.79 9.46 0.11
CA ILE A 171 11.16 9.09 0.52
C ILE A 171 11.89 8.49 -0.68
N ALA A 172 11.33 7.42 -1.24
CA ALA A 172 11.95 6.65 -2.31
C ALA A 172 10.91 5.75 -3.02
N GLU A 173 11.29 5.26 -4.19
CA GLU A 173 10.67 4.10 -4.83
C GLU A 173 11.40 2.84 -4.35
N MET A 174 10.66 1.75 -4.11
CA MET A 174 11.28 0.49 -3.76
C MET A 174 11.88 -0.17 -5.02
N PRO A 175 13.18 -0.51 -5.04
CA PRO A 175 13.88 -0.89 -6.26
C PRO A 175 13.45 -2.25 -6.83
N GLU A 176 12.85 -3.11 -6.00
CA GLU A 176 12.37 -4.43 -6.41
C GLU A 176 10.91 -4.34 -6.89
N GLN A 177 10.72 -4.49 -8.20
CA GLN A 177 9.38 -4.62 -8.78
C GLN A 177 8.85 -6.02 -8.50
N VAL A 178 7.70 -6.09 -7.82
CA VAL A 178 7.04 -7.36 -7.53
C VAL A 178 6.18 -7.73 -8.74
N VAL A 179 6.52 -8.83 -9.43
CA VAL A 179 5.68 -9.38 -10.50
C VAL A 179 4.43 -10.00 -9.87
N VAL A 180 3.27 -9.48 -10.24
CA VAL A 180 1.96 -9.91 -9.73
C VAL A 180 1.43 -11.06 -10.59
N GLU A 181 1.50 -10.90 -11.91
CA GLU A 181 0.97 -11.88 -12.85
C GLU A 181 1.80 -11.86 -14.13
N THR A 182 1.88 -13.02 -14.79
CA THR A 182 2.48 -13.16 -16.11
C THR A 182 1.53 -13.97 -16.98
N ARG A 183 1.08 -13.40 -18.09
CA ARG A 183 0.12 -14.03 -18.99
C ARG A 183 0.70 -14.15 -20.40
N PRO A 184 0.82 -15.37 -20.96
CA PRO A 184 1.22 -15.54 -22.35
C PRO A 184 0.06 -15.12 -23.27
N MET A 185 0.42 -14.42 -24.35
CA MET A 185 -0.52 -13.96 -25.37
C MET A 185 -0.49 -14.87 -26.61
N PRO A 186 -1.55 -14.91 -27.43
CA PRO A 186 -1.63 -15.80 -28.60
C PRO A 186 -0.54 -15.59 -29.65
N ASP A 187 0.07 -14.40 -29.69
CA ASP A 187 1.17 -14.05 -30.59
C ASP A 187 2.55 -14.52 -30.07
N GLY A 188 2.59 -15.15 -28.90
CA GLY A 188 3.82 -15.59 -28.23
C GLY A 188 4.48 -14.50 -27.38
N SER A 189 3.90 -13.29 -27.31
CA SER A 189 4.34 -12.28 -26.35
C SER A 189 3.89 -12.61 -24.92
N ILE A 190 4.48 -11.94 -23.94
CA ILE A 190 4.17 -12.14 -22.53
C ILE A 190 3.74 -10.80 -21.94
N GLU A 191 2.52 -10.74 -21.41
CA GLU A 191 2.03 -9.64 -20.60
C GLU A 191 2.51 -9.83 -19.16
N VAL A 192 3.23 -8.84 -18.61
CA VAL A 192 3.74 -8.86 -17.24
C VAL A 192 3.09 -7.72 -16.47
N MET A 193 2.36 -8.07 -15.41
CA MET A 193 1.81 -7.08 -14.47
C MET A 193 2.74 -6.99 -13.26
N TYR A 194 3.23 -5.79 -12.96
CA TYR A 194 4.09 -5.53 -11.81
C TYR A 194 3.45 -4.51 -10.87
N LEU A 195 3.79 -4.64 -9.58
CA LEU A 195 3.45 -3.69 -8.54
C LEU A 195 4.64 -2.76 -8.29
N ARG A 196 4.44 -1.47 -8.52
CA ARG A 196 5.41 -0.42 -8.18
C ARG A 196 5.07 0.16 -6.80
N GLN A 197 5.97 0.04 -5.84
CA GLN A 197 5.76 0.53 -4.47
C GLN A 197 6.51 1.83 -4.23
N VAL A 198 5.80 2.83 -3.70
CA VAL A 198 6.36 4.14 -3.32
C VAL A 198 6.28 4.30 -1.82
N ILE A 199 7.40 4.67 -1.19
CA ILE A 199 7.48 4.90 0.25
C ILE A 199 7.21 6.39 0.52
N GLU A 200 6.12 6.66 1.22
CA GLU A 200 5.75 7.99 1.66
C GLU A 200 5.92 8.17 3.18
N ARG A 201 6.40 9.34 3.56
CA ARG A 201 6.42 9.83 4.93
C ARG A 201 5.29 10.83 5.14
N ARG A 202 4.43 10.55 6.09
CA ARG A 202 3.49 11.52 6.65
C ARG A 202 3.71 11.65 8.15
N VAL A 203 3.87 12.90 8.59
CA VAL A 203 3.78 13.24 10.01
C VAL A 203 2.31 13.55 10.27
N ILE A 204 1.69 12.79 11.15
CA ILE A 204 0.30 12.99 11.59
C ILE A 204 0.31 13.45 13.03
N ASP A 205 -0.56 14.41 13.36
CA ASP A 205 -0.64 14.94 14.73
C ASP A 205 -1.30 13.96 15.68
N GLN A 206 -2.21 13.12 15.15
CA GLN A 206 -3.00 12.16 15.90
C GLN A 206 -3.18 10.88 15.09
N ALA A 207 -2.96 9.74 15.73
CA ALA A 207 -3.36 8.45 15.18
C ALA A 207 -4.57 7.91 15.95
N TYR A 208 -5.40 7.16 15.26
CA TYR A 208 -6.58 6.52 15.82
C TYR A 208 -6.48 5.01 15.60
N ARG A 209 -6.86 4.23 16.61
CA ARG A 209 -7.04 2.79 16.51
C ARG A 209 -8.54 2.50 16.48
N GLN A 210 -8.97 1.69 15.53
CA GLN A 210 -10.32 1.16 15.54
C GLN A 210 -10.42 0.06 16.60
N VAL A 211 -11.35 0.23 17.54
CA VAL A 211 -11.64 -0.73 18.61
C VAL A 211 -13.13 -1.07 18.52
N ARG A 212 -13.47 -2.33 18.75
CA ARG A 212 -14.86 -2.78 18.83
C ARG A 212 -15.32 -2.68 20.28
N ASP A 213 -16.43 -2.01 20.54
CA ASP A 213 -17.05 -1.93 21.87
C ASP A 213 -17.83 -3.21 22.22
N ASP A 214 -18.32 -3.30 23.46
CA ASP A 214 -19.09 -4.45 23.95
C ASP A 214 -20.45 -4.62 23.24
N ALA A 215 -20.92 -3.58 22.54
CA ALA A 215 -22.13 -3.63 21.72
C ALA A 215 -21.84 -4.02 20.25
N GLY A 216 -20.57 -4.27 19.90
CA GLY A 216 -20.14 -4.66 18.56
C GLY A 216 -19.86 -3.50 17.61
N ASN A 217 -19.98 -2.25 18.04
CA ASN A 217 -19.71 -1.07 17.21
C ASN A 217 -18.22 -0.79 17.11
N THR A 218 -17.76 -0.37 15.93
CA THR A 218 -16.37 0.08 15.75
C THR A 218 -16.26 1.57 16.11
N ILE A 219 -15.45 1.89 17.12
CA ILE A 219 -15.14 3.25 17.55
C ILE A 219 -13.66 3.57 17.30
N ALA A 220 -13.37 4.82 16.95
CA ALA A 220 -12.01 5.32 16.78
C ALA A 220 -11.49 5.85 18.12
N VAL A 221 -10.47 5.20 18.68
CA VAL A 221 -9.84 5.59 19.95
C VAL A 221 -8.49 6.23 19.64
N PRO A 222 -8.18 7.44 20.15
CA PRO A 222 -6.89 8.08 19.90
C PRO A 222 -5.76 7.25 20.51
N VAL A 223 -4.71 7.00 19.72
CA VAL A 223 -3.49 6.34 20.17
C VAL A 223 -2.58 7.40 20.77
N ARG A 224 -2.26 7.26 22.06
CA ARG A 224 -1.22 8.07 22.69
C ARG A 224 0.12 7.49 22.31
N PHE A 225 0.93 8.29 21.61
CA PHE A 225 2.33 7.98 21.42
C PHE A 225 3.09 8.54 22.62
N GLU A 226 3.67 7.65 23.42
CA GLU A 226 4.70 8.09 24.35
C GLU A 226 5.94 8.41 23.52
N PRO A 227 6.54 9.61 23.69
CA PRO A 227 7.81 9.90 23.04
C PRO A 227 8.78 8.81 23.46
N ARG A 228 9.38 8.12 22.50
CA ARG A 228 10.39 7.10 22.78
C ARG A 228 11.54 7.81 23.49
N THR A 229 11.59 7.69 24.82
CA THR A 229 12.69 8.21 25.61
C THR A 229 13.90 7.36 25.23
N ASN A 230 14.91 8.03 24.68
CA ASN A 230 16.16 7.41 24.31
C ASN A 230 16.84 6.93 25.60
N ASN A 231 16.54 5.71 26.03
CA ASN A 231 17.36 5.03 27.03
C ASN A 231 18.67 4.73 26.33
N ALA A 232 19.67 5.56 26.62
CA ALA A 232 21.05 5.32 26.24
C ALA A 232 21.47 3.98 26.85
N TYR A 233 21.76 3.01 25.98
CA TYR A 233 22.51 1.81 26.31
C TYR A 233 24.01 2.10 26.21
#